data_AF-A0A8J6GSC4-F1
#
_entry.id   AF-A0A8J6GSC4-F1
#
_cell.length_a   1.000
_cell.length_b   1.000
_cell.length_c   1.000
_cell.angle_alpha   90.00
_cell.angle_beta   90.00
_cell.angle_gamma   90.00
#
_symmetry.space_group_name_H-M   'P 1'
#
loop_
_entity.id
_entity.type
_entity.pdbx_description
1 polymer ?
#
loop_
_entity_poly.entity_id
_entity_poly.type
_entity_poly.pdbx_seq_one_letter_code
_entity_poly.pdbx_strand_id
1 'polypeptide(L)'
;MLEDVDEGGIRPWHLVKPSEEPEPPRPRRGSLRSGERERAKAIPEIYLTRLLSMKGTLQKFVDDLFQVILSTSRPVPLAVKYFFDLLDEQAQQHGISDQDTIHIWKTNSLPLRFWINIIKNPQFVFDVQTSDNMDAVLLVIAQTFMDACTLADHKLGRNYSGDLGARVALHELYKYINKYYDQIITALEEDGTAQKMQLAYRLQQIAAAVENKVTDL
;
A
#
# COMPACT_ATOMS: atom_id res chain seq x y z
N MET A 1 -14.96 -9.52 19.97
CA MET A 1 -15.58 -10.66 19.28
C MET A 1 -16.81 -11.06 20.07
N LEU A 2 -17.98 -10.63 19.61
CA LEU A 2 -19.25 -11.25 19.93
C LEU A 2 -19.73 -11.76 18.56
N GLU A 3 -19.66 -13.06 18.35
CA GLU A 3 -20.12 -13.69 17.11
C GLU A 3 -21.64 -13.80 17.19
N ASP A 4 -22.32 -13.45 16.10
CA ASP A 4 -23.78 -13.47 16.03
C ASP A 4 -24.31 -14.88 16.22
N VAL A 5 -25.27 -15.03 17.13
CA VAL A 5 -26.07 -16.26 17.24
C VAL A 5 -27.08 -16.25 16.10
N ASP A 6 -27.00 -17.27 15.23
CA ASP A 6 -27.95 -17.47 14.11
C ASP A 6 -29.32 -17.94 14.63
N GLU A 7 -30.07 -17.03 15.26
CA GLU A 7 -31.47 -17.25 15.64
C GLU A 7 -32.40 -17.03 14.44
N GLY A 8 -32.63 -18.12 13.69
CA GLY A 8 -33.87 -18.31 12.93
C GLY A 8 -33.94 -17.70 11.53
N GLY A 9 -32.81 -17.42 10.87
CA GLY A 9 -32.78 -16.93 9.49
C GLY A 9 -33.32 -15.50 9.31
N ILE A 10 -33.51 -14.76 10.40
CA ILE A 10 -33.91 -13.36 10.39
C ILE A 10 -32.66 -12.51 10.10
N ARG A 11 -32.57 -11.92 8.91
CA ARG A 11 -31.49 -10.99 8.58
C ARG A 11 -31.69 -9.65 9.30
N PRO A 12 -30.80 -9.26 10.24
CA PRO A 12 -30.91 -7.97 10.91
C PRO A 12 -30.67 -6.81 9.93
N TRP A 13 -31.32 -5.68 10.18
CA TRP A 13 -31.15 -4.44 9.42
C TRP A 13 -31.40 -3.24 10.33
N HIS A 14 -30.78 -2.10 10.02
CA HIS A 14 -30.82 -0.90 10.88
C HIS A 14 -31.64 0.24 10.26
N LEU A 15 -31.06 1.03 9.34
CA LEU A 15 -31.74 2.17 8.71
C LEU A 15 -32.29 1.87 7.31
N VAL A 16 -31.60 1.01 6.56
CA VAL A 16 -31.98 0.61 5.20
C VAL A 16 -31.92 -0.91 5.14
N LYS A 17 -32.99 -1.56 4.70
CA LYS A 17 -33.01 -3.00 4.49
C LYS A 17 -32.11 -3.33 3.28
N PRO A 18 -31.16 -4.27 3.39
CA PRO A 18 -30.30 -4.64 2.27
C PRO A 18 -31.11 -5.05 1.04
N SER A 19 -30.77 -4.49 -0.13
CA SER A 19 -31.40 -4.83 -1.40
C SER A 19 -30.88 -6.18 -1.89
N GLU A 20 -31.73 -7.20 -1.82
CA GLU A 20 -31.47 -8.51 -2.43
C GLU A 20 -31.67 -8.44 -3.95
N GLU A 21 -30.80 -7.69 -4.65
CA GLU A 21 -30.76 -7.74 -6.11
C GLU A 21 -30.25 -9.12 -6.55
N PRO A 22 -30.99 -9.86 -7.41
CA PRO A 22 -30.54 -11.16 -7.90
C PRO A 22 -29.27 -11.00 -8.74
N GLU A 23 -28.38 -12.00 -8.71
CA GLU A 23 -27.10 -11.94 -9.42
C GLU A 23 -27.25 -11.50 -10.88
N PRO A 24 -26.36 -10.62 -11.39
CA PRO A 24 -26.45 -10.13 -12.75
C PRO A 24 -26.39 -11.30 -13.75
N PRO A 25 -27.24 -11.31 -14.80
CA PRO A 25 -27.34 -12.42 -15.72
C PRO A 25 -25.98 -12.72 -16.36
N ARG A 26 -25.64 -14.01 -16.44
CA ARG A 26 -24.34 -14.50 -16.94
C ARG A 26 -23.98 -13.82 -18.27
N PRO A 27 -22.75 -13.29 -18.43
CA PRO A 27 -22.37 -12.54 -19.62
C PRO A 27 -22.49 -13.42 -20.88
N ARG A 28 -23.14 -12.89 -21.92
CA ARG A 28 -23.23 -13.56 -23.22
C ARG A 28 -21.82 -13.75 -23.80
N ARG A 29 -21.49 -14.97 -24.23
CA ARG A 29 -20.23 -15.28 -24.93
C ARG A 29 -20.06 -14.32 -26.12
N GLY A 30 -18.97 -13.56 -26.12
CA GLY A 30 -18.65 -12.57 -27.17
C GLY A 30 -18.80 -11.09 -26.76
N SER A 31 -19.31 -10.76 -25.57
CA SER A 31 -19.39 -9.37 -25.12
C SER A 31 -18.07 -8.86 -24.53
N LEU A 32 -17.38 -7.98 -25.27
CA LEU A 32 -16.29 -7.14 -24.76
C LEU A 32 -16.87 -6.04 -23.85
N ARG A 33 -17.23 -6.40 -22.61
CA ARG A 33 -17.66 -5.43 -21.61
C ARG A 33 -16.49 -4.53 -21.18
N SER A 34 -16.45 -3.32 -21.74
CA SER A 34 -15.70 -2.19 -21.17
C SER A 34 -16.37 -1.77 -19.85
N GLY A 35 -15.96 -2.43 -18.77
CA GLY A 35 -16.67 -2.44 -17.48
C GLY A 35 -16.78 -1.10 -16.76
N GLU A 36 -16.00 -0.10 -17.17
CA GLU A 36 -15.98 1.24 -16.56
C GLU A 36 -17.17 2.10 -16.99
N ARG A 37 -17.53 2.10 -18.30
CA ARG A 37 -18.53 3.03 -18.85
C ARG A 37 -19.97 2.58 -18.69
N GLU A 38 -20.26 1.28 -18.71
CA GLU A 38 -21.65 0.77 -18.57
C GLU A 38 -22.15 0.74 -17.11
N ARG A 39 -21.24 0.68 -16.12
CA ARG A 39 -21.61 0.46 -14.71
C ARG A 39 -21.61 1.74 -13.87
N ALA A 40 -20.84 2.76 -14.26
CA ALA A 40 -20.78 4.05 -13.58
C ALA A 40 -21.98 4.94 -13.97
N LYS A 41 -23.15 4.70 -13.36
CA LYS A 41 -24.26 5.67 -13.40
C LYS A 41 -23.80 6.97 -12.73
N ALA A 42 -24.10 8.11 -13.34
CA ALA A 42 -23.80 9.41 -12.75
C ALA A 42 -24.46 9.54 -11.37
N ILE A 43 -23.70 10.06 -10.38
CA ILE A 43 -24.20 10.24 -9.01
C ILE A 43 -25.35 11.26 -9.04
N PRO A 44 -26.55 10.93 -8.54
CA PRO A 44 -27.65 11.89 -8.50
C PRO A 44 -27.28 13.14 -7.69
N GLU A 45 -27.65 14.32 -8.21
CA GLU A 45 -27.24 15.63 -7.71
C GLU A 45 -27.46 15.80 -6.19
N ILE A 46 -28.60 15.31 -5.68
CA ILE A 46 -28.96 15.32 -4.25
C ILE A 46 -27.93 14.64 -3.33
N TYR A 47 -27.18 13.66 -3.83
CA TYR A 47 -26.09 13.00 -3.10
C TYR A 47 -24.76 13.73 -3.33
N LEU A 48 -24.53 14.26 -4.53
CA LEU A 48 -23.35 15.05 -4.85
C LEU A 48 -23.24 16.31 -3.96
N THR A 49 -24.33 17.05 -3.75
CA THR A 49 -24.32 18.23 -2.85
C THR A 49 -23.93 17.86 -1.42
N ARG A 50 -24.37 16.70 -0.92
CA ARG A 50 -23.99 16.20 0.42
C ARG A 50 -22.50 15.83 0.50
N LEU A 51 -21.97 15.17 -0.53
CA LEU A 51 -20.54 14.86 -0.64
C LEU A 51 -19.68 16.14 -0.70
N LEU A 52 -20.10 17.14 -1.48
CA LEU A 52 -19.42 18.44 -1.55
C LEU A 52 -19.47 19.22 -0.22
N SER A 53 -20.58 19.13 0.52
CA SER A 53 -20.69 19.71 1.87
C SER A 53 -19.74 19.02 2.86
N MET A 54 -19.63 17.69 2.84
CA MET A 54 -18.67 16.94 3.65
C MET A 54 -17.23 17.31 3.29
N LYS A 55 -16.91 17.38 1.98
CA LYS A 55 -15.62 17.85 1.47
C LYS A 55 -15.29 19.24 2.02
N GLY A 56 -16.20 20.19 1.91
CA GLY A 56 -16.01 21.57 2.41
C GLY A 56 -15.76 21.62 3.92
N THR A 57 -16.39 20.73 4.69
CA THR A 57 -16.20 20.63 6.15
C THR A 57 -14.83 20.08 6.52
N LEU A 58 -14.30 19.11 5.76
CA LEU A 58 -12.98 18.51 5.99
C LEU A 58 -11.81 19.30 5.38
N GLN A 59 -12.08 20.17 4.40
CA GLN A 59 -11.10 20.83 3.53
C GLN A 59 -9.89 21.39 4.30
N LYS A 60 -10.12 22.18 5.35
CA LYS A 60 -9.03 22.78 6.13
C LYS A 60 -8.08 21.75 6.75
N PHE A 61 -8.60 20.64 7.29
CA PHE A 61 -7.76 19.61 7.90
C PHE A 61 -6.92 18.85 6.86
N VAL A 62 -7.48 18.66 5.66
CA VAL A 62 -6.76 18.05 4.52
C VAL A 62 -5.65 18.98 4.03
N ASP A 63 -5.95 20.27 3.87
CA ASP A 63 -4.98 21.28 3.43
C ASP A 63 -3.83 21.44 4.45
N ASP A 64 -4.15 21.57 5.75
CA ASP A 64 -3.16 21.66 6.82
C ASP A 64 -2.26 20.41 6.86
N LEU A 65 -2.82 19.21 6.67
CA LEU A 65 -2.08 17.95 6.62
C LEU A 65 -1.13 17.89 5.41
N PHE A 66 -1.64 18.16 4.21
CA PHE A 66 -0.84 18.11 2.99
C PHE A 66 0.26 19.19 3.00
N GLN A 67 -0.04 20.37 3.54
CA GLN A 67 0.97 21.41 3.75
C GLN A 67 2.06 20.95 4.72
N VAL A 68 1.74 20.28 5.83
CA VAL A 68 2.76 19.75 6.75
C VAL A 68 3.61 18.64 6.12
N ILE A 69 3.02 17.77 5.29
CA ILE A 69 3.73 16.67 4.63
C ILE A 69 4.67 17.16 3.51
N LEU A 70 4.23 18.16 2.73
CA LEU A 70 4.89 18.57 1.48
C LEU A 70 5.67 19.89 1.57
N SER A 71 5.52 20.67 2.65
CA SER A 71 6.15 22.00 2.73
C SER A 71 7.63 21.97 3.08
N THR A 72 8.41 22.73 2.32
CA THR A 72 9.82 23.07 2.57
C THR A 72 10.01 24.29 3.49
N SER A 73 8.92 24.90 3.99
CA SER A 73 8.98 26.05 4.92
C SER A 73 9.50 25.68 6.32
N ARG A 74 9.50 24.38 6.65
CA ARG A 74 10.12 23.81 7.84
C ARG A 74 11.36 23.00 7.45
N PRO A 75 12.32 22.78 8.37
CA PRO A 75 13.47 21.92 8.10
C PRO A 75 13.02 20.54 7.61
N VAL A 76 13.39 20.18 6.38
CA VAL A 76 13.09 18.88 5.78
C VAL A 76 13.86 17.78 6.54
N PRO A 77 13.24 16.65 6.91
CA PRO A 77 13.93 15.57 7.61
C PRO A 77 15.15 15.08 6.82
N LEU A 78 16.29 14.90 7.51
CA LEU A 78 17.57 14.57 6.86
C LEU A 78 17.50 13.30 6.00
N ALA A 79 16.75 12.29 6.45
CA ALA A 79 16.53 11.05 5.68
C ALA A 79 15.85 11.30 4.33
N VAL A 80 14.90 12.24 4.26
CA VAL A 80 14.22 12.62 3.00
C VAL A 80 15.19 13.35 2.08
N LYS A 81 15.94 14.33 2.60
CA LYS A 81 16.94 15.07 1.81
C LYS A 81 18.01 14.12 1.25
N TYR A 82 18.62 13.32 2.11
CA TYR A 82 19.65 12.36 1.72
C TYR A 82 19.15 11.34 0.70
N PHE A 83 17.97 10.75 0.90
CA PHE A 83 17.45 9.75 -0.03
C PHE A 83 17.06 10.37 -1.38
N PHE A 84 16.54 11.60 -1.40
CA PHE A 84 16.22 12.30 -2.64
C PHE A 84 17.48 12.76 -3.40
N ASP A 85 18.53 13.18 -2.69
CA ASP A 85 19.85 13.47 -3.28
C ASP A 85 20.48 12.22 -3.90
N LEU A 86 20.36 11.06 -3.21
CA LEU A 86 20.82 9.78 -3.74
C LEU A 86 20.07 9.40 -5.03
N LEU A 87 18.76 9.63 -5.11
CA LEU A 87 17.99 9.40 -6.33
C LEU A 87 18.44 10.31 -7.48
N ASP A 88 18.76 11.58 -7.20
CA ASP A 88 19.31 12.51 -8.19
C ASP A 88 20.71 12.09 -8.66
N GLU A 89 21.57 11.63 -7.75
CA GLU A 89 22.89 11.09 -8.08
C GLU A 89 22.77 9.82 -8.94
N GLN A 90 21.88 8.89 -8.61
CA GLN A 90 21.64 7.69 -9.42
C GLN A 90 21.09 8.05 -10.81
N ALA A 91 20.20 9.03 -10.92
CA ALA A 91 19.75 9.53 -12.22
C ALA A 91 20.93 10.11 -13.04
N GLN A 92 21.80 10.90 -12.41
CA GLN A 92 23.00 11.45 -13.06
C GLN A 92 23.99 10.35 -13.49
N GLN A 93 24.28 9.36 -12.63
CA GLN A 93 25.18 8.24 -12.93
C GLN A 93 24.67 7.41 -14.13
N HIS A 94 23.35 7.29 -14.30
CA HIS A 94 22.73 6.59 -15.43
C HIS A 94 22.37 7.50 -16.63
N GLY A 95 22.72 8.79 -16.60
CA GLY A 95 22.47 9.73 -17.71
C GLY A 95 21.00 10.11 -17.90
N ILE A 96 20.16 9.92 -16.88
CA ILE A 96 18.73 10.27 -16.90
C ILE A 96 18.59 11.76 -16.58
N SER A 97 18.29 12.57 -17.60
CA SER A 97 18.04 14.00 -17.47
C SER A 97 16.55 14.36 -17.35
N ASP A 98 15.66 13.43 -17.69
CA ASP A 98 14.21 13.62 -17.64
C ASP A 98 13.71 13.83 -16.21
N GLN A 99 13.10 15.00 -15.97
CA GLN A 99 12.60 15.38 -14.65
C GLN A 99 11.34 14.60 -14.27
N ASP A 100 10.54 14.15 -15.23
CA ASP A 100 9.32 13.39 -14.95
C ASP A 100 9.67 12.00 -14.39
N THR A 101 10.67 11.33 -14.97
CA THR A 101 11.22 10.06 -14.44
C THR A 101 11.78 10.24 -13.02
N ILE A 102 12.56 11.30 -12.76
CA ILE A 102 13.14 11.58 -11.43
C ILE A 102 12.03 11.90 -10.41
N HIS A 103 11.02 12.67 -10.81
CA HIS A 103 9.84 12.94 -9.99
C HIS A 103 9.07 11.66 -9.66
N ILE A 104 8.87 10.77 -10.64
CA ILE A 104 8.26 9.45 -10.43
C ILE A 104 9.04 8.62 -9.43
N TRP A 105 10.39 8.62 -9.47
CA TRP A 105 11.22 7.91 -8.48
C TRP A 105 11.02 8.45 -7.05
N LYS A 106 11.04 9.79 -6.89
CA LYS A 106 10.81 10.46 -5.60
C LYS A 106 9.39 10.19 -5.07
N THR A 107 8.37 10.33 -5.91
CA THR A 107 6.97 10.03 -5.60
C THR A 107 6.72 8.57 -5.22
N ASN A 108 7.30 7.62 -5.97
CA ASN A 108 7.18 6.17 -5.72
C ASN A 108 8.02 5.67 -4.54
N SER A 109 8.95 6.48 -4.01
CA SER A 109 9.77 6.08 -2.86
C SER A 109 9.18 6.50 -1.52
N LEU A 110 8.62 7.72 -1.42
CA LEU A 110 8.16 8.29 -0.15
C LEU A 110 6.65 8.61 -0.12
N PRO A 111 6.08 9.55 -0.91
CA PRO A 111 4.64 9.82 -0.92
C PRO A 111 3.76 8.57 -1.08
N LEU A 112 4.02 7.75 -2.10
CA LEU A 112 3.16 6.61 -2.43
C LEU A 112 3.51 5.30 -1.71
N ARG A 113 4.48 5.32 -0.78
CA ARG A 113 4.84 4.15 0.05
C ARG A 113 4.64 4.40 1.53
N PHE A 114 5.11 5.54 2.03
CA PHE A 114 4.98 5.90 3.43
C PHE A 114 3.71 6.70 3.65
N TRP A 115 3.64 7.94 3.15
CA TRP A 115 2.57 8.88 3.51
C TRP A 115 1.17 8.40 3.13
N ILE A 116 0.98 7.85 1.93
CA ILE A 116 -0.34 7.32 1.53
C ILE A 116 -0.82 6.19 2.45
N ASN A 117 0.09 5.36 2.99
CA ASN A 117 -0.28 4.28 3.89
C ASN A 117 -0.58 4.78 5.29
N ILE A 118 0.10 5.82 5.78
CA ILE A 118 -0.26 6.51 7.03
C ILE A 118 -1.63 7.21 6.92
N ILE A 119 -1.91 7.89 5.80
CA ILE A 119 -3.21 8.56 5.57
C ILE A 119 -4.35 7.54 5.53
N LYS A 120 -4.15 6.39 4.86
CA LYS A 120 -5.15 5.31 4.78
C LYS A 120 -5.33 4.56 6.10
N ASN A 121 -4.28 4.46 6.92
CA ASN A 121 -4.24 3.60 8.11
C ASN A 121 -3.69 4.38 9.32
N PRO A 122 -4.48 5.29 9.92
CA PRO A 122 -4.04 6.08 11.08
C PRO A 122 -3.64 5.20 12.28
N GLN A 123 -4.15 3.97 12.36
CA GLN A 123 -3.77 2.95 13.36
C GLN A 123 -2.29 2.53 13.31
N PHE A 124 -1.55 2.89 12.26
CA PHE A 124 -0.08 2.73 12.22
C PHE A 124 0.68 3.75 13.10
N VAL A 125 0.02 4.82 13.53
CA VAL A 125 0.62 5.92 14.32
C VAL A 125 -0.11 6.15 15.64
N PHE A 126 -1.43 5.96 15.65
CA PHE A 126 -2.30 6.25 16.80
C PHE A 126 -3.03 5.00 17.26
N ASP A 127 -3.19 4.82 18.57
CA ASP A 127 -4.03 3.76 19.14
C ASP A 127 -5.52 4.13 19.02
N VAL A 128 -6.07 3.91 17.83
CA VAL A 128 -7.46 4.25 17.47
C VAL A 128 -8.11 3.13 16.65
N GLN A 129 -9.39 2.88 16.91
CA GLN A 129 -10.21 2.00 16.07
C GLN A 129 -10.85 2.82 14.95
N THR A 130 -10.65 2.41 13.69
CA THR A 130 -11.37 2.98 12.55
C THR A 130 -12.65 2.19 12.29
N SER A 131 -13.57 2.78 11.51
CA SER A 131 -14.78 2.14 11.02
C SER A 131 -14.82 2.18 9.51
N ASP A 132 -15.56 1.29 8.85
CA ASP A 132 -15.64 1.21 7.38
C ASP A 132 -15.93 2.56 6.71
N ASN A 133 -16.77 3.39 7.34
CA ASN A 133 -17.09 4.74 6.89
C ASN A 133 -15.89 5.70 6.97
N MET A 134 -15.08 5.60 8.03
CA MET A 134 -13.85 6.37 8.19
C MET A 134 -12.79 5.92 7.18
N ASP A 135 -12.61 4.61 7.01
CA ASP A 135 -11.70 4.04 6.02
C ASP A 135 -12.07 4.48 4.60
N ALA A 136 -13.37 4.49 4.26
CA ALA A 136 -13.86 4.99 2.98
C ALA A 136 -13.56 6.48 2.75
N VAL A 137 -13.69 7.34 3.78
CA VAL A 137 -13.35 8.77 3.69
C VAL A 137 -11.84 9.00 3.57
N LEU A 138 -11.04 8.34 4.42
CA LEU A 138 -9.58 8.41 4.39
C LEU A 138 -9.00 7.94 3.06
N LEU A 139 -9.63 6.93 2.45
CA LEU A 139 -9.28 6.41 1.13
C LEU A 139 -9.53 7.40 -0.01
N VAL A 140 -10.58 8.23 0.07
CA VAL A 140 -10.81 9.34 -0.87
C VAL A 140 -9.74 10.42 -0.71
N ILE A 141 -9.39 10.79 0.53
CA ILE A 141 -8.32 11.75 0.83
C ILE A 141 -6.97 11.22 0.34
N ALA A 142 -6.67 9.95 0.59
CA ALA A 142 -5.45 9.29 0.14
C ALA A 142 -5.35 9.18 -1.39
N GLN A 143 -6.48 9.02 -2.09
CA GLN A 143 -6.51 9.10 -3.55
C GLN A 143 -6.20 10.53 -4.00
N THR A 144 -6.82 11.56 -3.42
CA THR A 144 -6.49 12.96 -3.73
C THR A 144 -5.01 13.29 -3.46
N PHE A 145 -4.41 12.70 -2.42
CA PHE A 145 -2.96 12.82 -2.16
C PHE A 145 -2.11 12.11 -3.23
N MET A 146 -2.50 10.91 -3.68
CA MET A 146 -1.85 10.23 -4.79
C MET A 146 -1.89 11.07 -6.06
N ASP A 147 -3.08 11.55 -6.42
CA ASP A 147 -3.36 12.33 -7.63
C ASP A 147 -2.56 13.65 -7.63
N ALA A 148 -2.42 14.30 -6.46
CA ALA A 148 -1.59 15.50 -6.30
C ALA A 148 -0.07 15.26 -6.45
N CYS A 149 0.39 14.00 -6.33
CA CYS A 149 1.81 13.65 -6.43
C CYS A 149 2.18 12.99 -7.77
N THR A 150 1.22 12.50 -8.56
CA THR A 150 1.47 11.77 -9.82
C THR A 150 1.32 12.67 -11.05
N LEU A 151 2.03 12.33 -12.13
CA LEU A 151 2.08 13.10 -13.38
C LEU A 151 1.03 12.62 -14.42
N ALA A 152 -0.07 12.03 -13.97
CA ALA A 152 -1.02 11.33 -14.86
C ALA A 152 -2.28 12.15 -15.13
N ASP A 153 -2.54 12.45 -16.42
CA ASP A 153 -3.88 12.83 -16.87
C ASP A 153 -4.83 11.63 -16.69
N HIS A 154 -5.86 11.80 -15.84
CA HIS A 154 -6.61 10.69 -15.27
C HIS A 154 -7.39 9.82 -16.28
N LYS A 155 -7.08 8.52 -16.27
CA LYS A 155 -8.10 7.47 -16.30
C LYS A 155 -7.89 6.54 -15.10
N LEU A 156 -8.95 6.40 -14.31
CA LEU A 156 -8.91 5.82 -12.96
C LEU A 156 -8.83 4.29 -12.99
N GLY A 157 -7.78 3.72 -12.39
CA GLY A 157 -7.64 2.29 -12.14
C GLY A 157 -6.89 2.04 -10.84
N ARG A 158 -7.32 1.06 -10.03
CA ARG A 158 -6.86 0.86 -8.64
C ARG A 158 -6.63 -0.63 -8.31
N ASN A 159 -5.49 -0.93 -7.67
CA ASN A 159 -5.14 -2.11 -6.84
C ASN A 159 -3.65 -2.00 -6.42
N TYR A 160 -3.08 -2.66 -5.40
CA TYR A 160 -3.53 -3.60 -4.34
C TYR A 160 -2.87 -3.17 -2.98
N SER A 161 -2.83 -4.03 -1.96
CA SER A 161 -2.02 -3.85 -0.73
C SER A 161 -1.54 -5.19 -0.14
N GLY A 162 -0.40 -5.21 0.55
CA GLY A 162 0.14 -6.36 1.27
C GLY A 162 0.79 -5.95 2.59
N ASP A 163 0.64 -6.81 3.61
CA ASP A 163 1.18 -6.64 4.97
C ASP A 163 2.43 -7.52 5.18
N LEU A 164 3.29 -7.18 6.14
CA LEU A 164 4.47 -7.98 6.48
C LEU A 164 4.91 -7.82 7.96
N GLY A 165 4.35 -8.67 8.84
CA GLY A 165 4.83 -8.81 10.21
C GLY A 165 6.22 -9.46 10.29
N ALA A 166 7.22 -8.74 10.82
CA ALA A 166 8.65 -9.10 10.76
C ALA A 166 9.02 -10.53 11.25
N ARG A 167 8.26 -11.12 12.18
CA ARG A 167 8.50 -12.50 12.64
C ARG A 167 8.01 -13.57 11.66
N VAL A 168 6.87 -13.33 11.01
CA VAL A 168 6.36 -14.19 9.92
C VAL A 168 7.23 -14.00 8.67
N ALA A 169 7.64 -12.76 8.40
CA ALA A 169 8.57 -12.40 7.33
C ALA A 169 9.88 -13.21 7.39
N LEU A 170 10.52 -13.31 8.55
CA LEU A 170 11.76 -14.09 8.71
C LEU A 170 11.54 -15.59 8.45
N HIS A 171 10.38 -16.15 8.83
CA HIS A 171 10.09 -17.56 8.54
C HIS A 171 9.81 -17.78 7.04
N GLU A 172 9.04 -16.90 6.38
CA GLU A 172 8.83 -16.97 4.93
C GLU A 172 10.13 -16.75 4.15
N LEU A 173 10.95 -15.77 4.54
CA LEU A 173 12.29 -15.55 3.98
C LEU A 173 13.16 -16.81 4.14
N TYR A 174 13.10 -17.52 5.27
CA TYR A 174 13.80 -18.80 5.42
C TYR A 174 13.32 -19.88 4.43
N LYS A 175 12.03 -19.94 4.11
CA LYS A 175 11.53 -20.87 3.06
C LYS A 175 12.12 -20.56 1.69
N TYR A 176 12.28 -19.27 1.35
CA TYR A 176 12.96 -18.86 0.12
C TYR A 176 14.47 -19.15 0.17
N ILE A 177 15.14 -18.90 1.30
CA ILE A 177 16.55 -19.24 1.51
C ILE A 177 16.80 -20.74 1.31
N ASN A 178 15.99 -21.60 1.93
CA ASN A 178 16.14 -23.05 1.80
C ASN A 178 15.85 -23.52 0.36
N LYS A 179 14.83 -22.97 -0.30
CA LYS A 179 14.50 -23.28 -1.70
C LYS A 179 15.63 -22.95 -2.69
N TYR A 180 16.44 -21.93 -2.42
CA TYR A 180 17.50 -21.44 -3.30
C TYR A 180 18.90 -21.60 -2.67
N TYR A 181 19.04 -22.49 -1.69
CA TYR A 181 20.19 -22.56 -0.80
C TYR A 181 21.53 -22.70 -1.55
N ASP A 182 21.64 -23.69 -2.44
CA ASP A 182 22.87 -23.96 -3.20
C ASP A 182 23.28 -22.79 -4.09
N GLN A 183 22.30 -22.06 -4.65
CA GLN A 183 22.53 -20.89 -5.50
C GLN A 183 23.03 -19.70 -4.67
N ILE A 184 22.48 -19.52 -3.46
CA ILE A 184 22.91 -18.48 -2.51
C ILE A 184 24.31 -18.80 -1.99
N ILE A 185 24.61 -20.04 -1.62
CA ILE A 185 25.95 -20.46 -1.19
C ILE A 185 26.97 -20.23 -2.31
N THR A 186 26.67 -20.64 -3.54
CA THR A 186 27.56 -20.42 -4.70
C THR A 186 27.88 -18.93 -4.88
N ALA A 187 26.86 -18.06 -4.86
CA ALA A 187 27.06 -16.61 -4.99
C ALA A 187 27.87 -15.99 -3.82
N LEU A 188 27.72 -16.51 -2.60
CA LEU A 188 28.49 -16.08 -1.43
C LEU A 188 29.94 -16.63 -1.41
N GLU A 189 30.20 -17.72 -2.14
CA GLU A 189 31.53 -18.27 -2.37
C GLU A 189 32.24 -17.63 -3.57
N GLU A 190 31.50 -17.06 -4.53
CA GLU A 190 32.07 -16.30 -5.67
C GLU A 190 32.47 -14.86 -5.29
N ASP A 191 31.74 -14.19 -4.38
CA ASP A 191 32.10 -12.82 -3.96
C ASP A 191 33.23 -12.77 -2.92
N GLY A 192 34.34 -12.12 -3.29
CA GLY A 192 35.52 -11.97 -2.45
C GLY A 192 35.34 -11.10 -1.19
N THR A 193 34.21 -10.41 -1.04
CA THR A 193 33.85 -9.70 0.21
C THR A 193 33.07 -10.63 1.14
N ALA A 194 32.10 -11.36 0.61
CA ALA A 194 31.30 -12.38 1.30
C ALA A 194 32.17 -13.51 1.88
N GLN A 195 33.19 -13.96 1.13
CA GLN A 195 34.22 -14.88 1.63
C GLN A 195 34.93 -14.34 2.88
N LYS A 196 35.45 -13.10 2.83
CA LYS A 196 36.16 -12.46 3.96
C LYS A 196 35.25 -12.27 5.19
N MET A 197 33.97 -12.02 4.96
CA MET A 197 32.96 -11.87 6.01
C MET A 197 32.35 -13.22 6.47
N GLN A 198 32.76 -14.34 5.87
CA GLN A 198 32.29 -15.70 6.15
C GLN A 198 30.77 -15.85 6.06
N LEU A 199 30.14 -15.19 5.07
CA LEU A 199 28.68 -15.12 4.98
C LEU A 199 28.02 -16.47 4.69
N ALA A 200 28.64 -17.31 3.85
CA ALA A 200 28.16 -18.68 3.59
C ALA A 200 28.13 -19.54 4.88
N TYR A 201 29.17 -19.45 5.71
CA TYR A 201 29.23 -20.14 7.00
C TYR A 201 28.18 -19.64 8.00
N ARG A 202 27.93 -18.32 8.04
CA ARG A 202 26.84 -17.76 8.87
C ARG A 202 25.47 -18.23 8.40
N LEU A 203 25.26 -18.39 7.09
CA LEU A 203 24.01 -18.93 6.54
C LEU A 203 23.82 -20.41 6.92
N GLN A 204 24.87 -21.22 6.85
CA GLN A 204 24.89 -22.61 7.34
C GLN A 204 24.52 -22.69 8.83
N GLN A 205 25.07 -21.80 9.67
CA GLN A 205 24.72 -21.72 11.09
C GLN A 205 23.24 -21.37 11.32
N ILE A 206 22.68 -20.44 10.53
CA ILE A 206 21.26 -20.08 10.61
C ILE A 206 20.38 -21.25 10.18
N ALA A 207 20.73 -21.96 9.10
CA ALA A 207 19.98 -23.12 8.62
C ALA A 207 19.92 -24.23 9.68
N ALA A 208 21.08 -24.63 10.21
CA ALA A 208 21.16 -25.61 11.29
C ALA A 208 20.38 -25.15 12.55
N ALA A 209 20.42 -23.87 12.91
CA ALA A 209 19.70 -23.34 14.08
C ALA A 209 18.18 -23.26 13.89
N VAL A 210 17.67 -23.22 12.65
CA VAL A 210 16.24 -23.28 12.34
C VAL A 210 15.76 -24.73 12.26
N GLU A 211 16.51 -25.62 11.61
CA GLU A 211 16.16 -27.05 11.49
C GLU A 211 16.11 -27.76 12.85
N ASN A 212 17.09 -27.49 13.73
CA ASN A 212 17.09 -28.00 15.12
C ASN A 212 15.96 -27.44 16.00
N LYS A 213 15.20 -26.42 15.55
CA LYS A 213 14.02 -25.91 16.28
C LYS A 213 12.69 -26.42 15.72
N VAL A 214 12.69 -27.04 14.54
CA VAL A 214 11.50 -27.69 13.96
C VAL A 214 11.34 -29.11 14.51
N THR A 215 12.38 -29.68 15.12
CA THR A 215 12.39 -31.03 15.70
C THR A 215 11.92 -31.09 17.18
N ASP A 216 11.78 -29.94 17.84
CA ASP A 216 11.35 -29.80 19.25
C ASP A 216 9.87 -29.30 19.40
N LEU A 217 9.05 -29.44 18.34
CA LEU A 217 7.62 -29.09 18.29
C LEU A 217 6.75 -30.25 17.79
#